data_AF-A0A6A6DQ15-F1
#
_entry.id   AF-A0A6A6DQ15-F1
#
_cell.length_a   1.000
_cell.length_b   1.000
_cell.length_c   1.000
_cell.angle_alpha   90.00
_cell.angle_beta   90.00
_cell.angle_gamma   90.00
#
_symmetry.space_group_name_H-M   'P 1'
#
loop_
_entity.id
_entity.type
_entity.pdbx_description
1 polymer ?
#
loop_
_entity_poly.entity_id
_entity_poly.type
_entity_poly.pdbx_seq_one_letter_code
_entity_poly.pdbx_strand_id
1 'polypeptide(L)'
;MKPQALLFSGTIAIAQQVYIPVEGPSFRPQCVANKTFATALPSYSFREFSFTQTETVRTATSIPAPTSRTSFAAPYASLSSLVPNLTTTQWGNWDPSITPSATDLGNPYGNASWTALWTSVPWVNFTRGIYSTTVEPTPVPTSELILPPPEYFGPQDCYYFPSNFMLGVAASAVQIEGAIADEGRTPAFMDALSLLSPAAAPDFVTNENYYLYKQDIERIAAIGVKYYRFSIPWSRILPFVVEGSPVNKQGLDHYDDLINFVLEKGMLPAVMLLHTDSPLQFYPNISDIGIAPGTGIGYTDSGFQRSYKDQSFEDAFVNYGKIVMTHFADRVPIWWTFNEPLLGSRNGKSIDTVIKAHARLYHFYHEEIKGTGKVSITFNDNFGVPRDPNNPSDVEAANHFNSFQLATFANPIFLGLDYPESYKMTISDYVPLTESDLQYINGTADFFSIQPYTATVVSPPPNSSIETCARNSSHPLRPYCVTQRTTTTTGWNIGYRSQSYVYLTPTYFRTYLNYLWNTFRSPVAVTEFGFPVFGEAEKELQDQLFDSPRSWYYQSYLSEGLKAMWEDGVQFIGAFAWSWADNWEFGDFDAHFGMQTVNRTTQERRYKKSFFDFVDFVESRR
;
A
#
# COMPACT_ATOMS: atom_id res chain seq x y z
N MET A 1 2.45 -50.08 -71.21
CA MET A 1 3.48 -49.86 -70.19
C MET A 1 3.27 -48.48 -69.57
N LYS A 2 3.26 -48.43 -68.23
CA LYS A 2 3.42 -47.28 -67.31
C LYS A 2 4.76 -46.51 -67.54
N PRO A 3 5.14 -45.44 -66.78
CA PRO A 3 4.42 -44.23 -66.31
C PRO A 3 5.36 -42.96 -66.20
N GLN A 4 4.92 -41.94 -65.42
CA GLN A 4 5.62 -40.83 -64.69
C GLN A 4 5.31 -39.41 -65.24
N ALA A 5 4.53 -38.52 -64.61
CA ALA A 5 4.33 -38.06 -63.22
C ALA A 5 5.36 -37.03 -62.72
N LEU A 6 4.91 -35.79 -62.46
CA LEU A 6 5.19 -35.05 -61.22
C LEU A 6 4.23 -33.87 -61.02
N LEU A 7 3.45 -34.00 -59.95
CA LEU A 7 2.63 -33.00 -59.23
C LEU A 7 3.52 -32.19 -58.27
N PHE A 8 3.12 -30.95 -57.93
CA PHE A 8 3.15 -30.37 -56.57
C PHE A 8 2.14 -29.17 -56.55
N SER A 9 0.94 -29.35 -55.97
CA SER A 9 0.46 -28.81 -54.67
C SER A 9 0.47 -27.28 -54.59
N GLY A 10 -0.61 -26.53 -54.38
CA GLY A 10 -1.77 -26.77 -53.52
C GLY A 10 -1.66 -25.92 -52.26
N THR A 11 -2.45 -24.85 -52.16
CA THR A 11 -2.99 -24.35 -50.88
C THR A 11 -4.34 -23.68 -51.17
N ILE A 12 -5.40 -24.49 -51.03
CA ILE A 12 -6.76 -23.98 -50.80
C ILE A 12 -6.81 -23.72 -49.30
N ALA A 13 -7.06 -22.47 -48.89
CA ALA A 13 -7.41 -22.18 -47.50
C ALA A 13 -8.85 -22.67 -47.26
N ILE A 14 -8.99 -23.93 -46.85
CA ILE A 14 -10.24 -24.45 -46.29
C ILE A 14 -10.23 -24.06 -44.82
N ALA A 15 -11.00 -23.03 -44.45
CA ALA A 15 -11.23 -22.72 -43.05
C ALA A 15 -12.13 -23.82 -42.43
N GLN A 16 -11.66 -24.39 -41.33
CA GLN A 16 -12.31 -25.46 -40.59
C GLN A 16 -13.35 -24.84 -39.63
N GLN A 17 -14.63 -25.09 -39.86
CA GLN A 17 -15.69 -24.79 -38.89
C GLN A 17 -15.79 -25.98 -37.93
N VAL A 18 -15.56 -25.74 -36.63
CA VAL A 18 -15.81 -26.72 -35.57
C VAL A 18 -17.17 -26.40 -34.96
N TYR A 19 -18.13 -27.30 -35.10
CA TYR A 19 -19.41 -27.26 -34.39
C TYR A 19 -19.34 -28.19 -33.18
N ILE A 20 -19.56 -27.65 -31.99
CA ILE A 20 -19.88 -28.41 -30.78
C ILE A 20 -21.38 -28.23 -30.53
N PRO A 21 -22.19 -29.30 -30.54
CA PRO A 21 -23.59 -29.19 -30.16
C PRO A 21 -23.68 -28.95 -28.65
N VAL A 22 -24.35 -27.87 -28.25
CA VAL A 22 -24.77 -27.63 -26.88
C VAL A 22 -26.29 -27.66 -26.87
N GLU A 23 -26.88 -28.54 -26.06
CA GLU A 23 -28.32 -28.53 -25.82
C GLU A 23 -28.67 -27.43 -24.80
N GLY A 24 -29.26 -26.34 -25.31
CA GLY A 24 -30.10 -25.41 -24.54
C GLY A 24 -29.47 -24.04 -24.17
N PRO A 25 -30.09 -22.90 -24.56
CA PRO A 25 -29.74 -21.58 -24.05
C PRO A 25 -30.45 -21.22 -22.73
N SER A 26 -29.83 -20.36 -21.91
CA SER A 26 -30.49 -19.67 -20.80
C SER A 26 -31.61 -18.76 -21.34
N PHE A 27 -32.83 -18.93 -20.85
CA PHE A 27 -34.01 -18.16 -21.28
C PHE A 27 -33.80 -16.65 -21.03
N ARG A 28 -33.92 -15.82 -22.09
CA ARG A 28 -33.80 -14.34 -22.04
C ARG A 28 -35.16 -13.68 -22.28
N PRO A 29 -36.03 -13.58 -21.26
CA PRO A 29 -37.42 -13.11 -21.40
C PRO A 29 -37.56 -11.67 -21.92
N GLN A 30 -36.53 -10.83 -21.79
CA GLN A 30 -36.47 -9.48 -22.36
C GLN A 30 -36.29 -9.47 -23.88
N CYS A 31 -35.86 -10.59 -24.47
CA CYS A 31 -35.78 -10.77 -25.91
C CYS A 31 -37.05 -11.49 -26.37
N VAL A 32 -38.19 -10.79 -26.34
CA VAL A 32 -39.43 -11.31 -26.95
C VAL A 32 -39.07 -11.73 -28.38
N ALA A 33 -39.36 -12.98 -28.74
CA ALA A 33 -39.03 -13.58 -30.03
C ALA A 33 -39.85 -12.98 -31.18
N ASN A 34 -39.94 -11.65 -31.24
CA ASN A 34 -40.29 -10.97 -32.47
C ASN A 34 -39.07 -11.12 -33.37
N LYS A 35 -39.08 -12.14 -34.24
CA LYS A 35 -38.00 -12.49 -35.19
C LYS A 35 -37.68 -11.39 -36.22
N THR A 36 -38.08 -10.15 -35.95
CA THR A 36 -37.88 -8.95 -36.75
C THR A 36 -36.41 -8.52 -36.85
N PHE A 37 -35.52 -9.05 -36.00
CA PHE A 37 -34.08 -8.72 -36.04
C PHE A 37 -33.31 -9.42 -37.17
N ALA A 38 -33.92 -10.42 -37.82
CA ALA A 38 -33.28 -11.25 -38.85
C ALA A 38 -33.98 -11.16 -40.21
N THR A 39 -34.60 -10.02 -40.54
CA THR A 39 -35.19 -9.77 -41.88
C THR A 39 -34.18 -9.22 -42.89
N ALA A 40 -32.97 -8.88 -42.44
CA ALA A 40 -31.88 -8.51 -43.34
C ALA A 40 -31.41 -9.74 -44.12
N LEU A 41 -31.78 -9.82 -45.40
CA LEU A 41 -31.09 -10.71 -46.34
C LEU A 41 -29.65 -10.17 -46.48
N PRO A 42 -28.60 -10.97 -46.21
CA PRO A 42 -27.23 -10.50 -46.38
C PRO A 42 -27.01 -10.07 -47.83
N SER A 43 -26.66 -8.80 -48.02
CA SER A 43 -26.20 -8.30 -49.32
C SER A 43 -24.71 -8.59 -49.42
N TYR A 44 -24.35 -9.45 -50.35
CA TYR A 44 -22.95 -9.76 -50.64
C TYR A 44 -22.43 -8.78 -51.68
N SER A 45 -21.42 -7.99 -51.31
CA SER A 45 -20.67 -7.17 -52.24
C SER A 45 -19.19 -7.45 -52.04
N PHE A 46 -18.47 -7.73 -53.13
CA PHE A 46 -17.02 -7.74 -53.10
C PHE A 46 -16.54 -6.29 -52.98
N ARG A 47 -15.80 -6.01 -51.92
CA ARG A 47 -15.07 -4.75 -51.73
C ARG A 47 -13.63 -5.12 -51.44
N GLU A 48 -12.71 -4.22 -51.78
CA GLU A 48 -11.35 -4.35 -51.26
C GLU A 48 -11.40 -4.37 -49.74
N PHE A 49 -10.60 -5.25 -49.13
CA PHE A 49 -10.45 -5.27 -47.69
C PHE A 49 -9.92 -3.92 -47.24
N SER A 50 -10.70 -3.25 -46.40
CA SER A 50 -10.26 -2.05 -45.69
C SER A 50 -10.43 -2.31 -44.20
N PHE A 51 -9.35 -2.08 -43.45
CA PHE A 51 -9.32 -2.15 -42.00
C PHE A 51 -8.94 -0.78 -41.49
N THR A 52 -9.81 -0.19 -40.67
CA THR A 52 -9.45 1.02 -39.94
C THR A 52 -8.74 0.59 -38.68
N GLN A 53 -7.51 1.04 -38.49
CA GLN A 53 -6.75 0.80 -37.26
C GLN A 53 -7.57 1.33 -36.07
N THR A 54 -7.89 0.45 -35.13
CA THR A 54 -8.67 0.78 -33.93
C THR A 54 -7.80 1.37 -32.81
N GLU A 55 -6.48 1.28 -32.96
CA GLU A 55 -5.52 1.91 -32.05
C GLU A 55 -5.57 3.42 -32.27
N THR A 56 -5.92 4.16 -31.20
CA THR A 56 -5.76 5.61 -31.19
C THR A 56 -4.40 5.90 -30.55
N VAL A 57 -3.54 6.66 -31.23
CA VAL A 57 -2.28 7.16 -30.65
C VAL A 57 -2.63 8.29 -29.67
N ARG A 58 -3.16 7.90 -28.51
CA ARG A 58 -3.24 8.75 -27.33
C ARG A 58 -2.04 8.41 -26.47
N THR A 59 -1.37 9.43 -25.96
CA THR A 59 -0.24 9.26 -25.06
C THR A 59 -0.61 9.77 -23.68
N ALA A 60 -0.17 9.08 -22.63
CA ALA A 60 -0.26 9.60 -21.27
C ALA A 60 0.38 11.00 -21.20
N THR A 61 -0.21 11.88 -20.41
CA THR A 61 0.23 13.27 -20.29
C THR A 61 0.88 13.47 -18.94
N SER A 62 2.14 13.89 -18.93
CA SER A 62 2.86 14.22 -17.70
C SER A 62 2.24 15.41 -17.00
N ILE A 63 2.39 15.49 -15.67
CA ILE A 63 2.02 16.69 -14.93
C ILE A 63 2.99 17.83 -15.29
N PRO A 64 2.50 19.03 -15.60
CA PRO A 64 3.36 20.18 -15.84
C PRO A 64 4.24 20.48 -14.63
N ALA A 65 5.50 20.86 -14.89
CA ALA A 65 6.37 21.40 -13.85
C ALA A 65 5.70 22.62 -13.18
N PRO A 66 5.84 22.79 -11.86
CA PRO A 66 5.11 23.82 -11.13
C PRO A 66 5.70 25.20 -11.45
N THR A 67 4.83 26.18 -11.68
CA THR A 67 5.23 27.58 -11.93
C THR A 67 5.53 28.36 -10.64
N SER A 68 5.10 27.83 -9.49
CA SER A 68 5.35 28.37 -8.15
C SER A 68 5.51 27.25 -7.13
N ARG A 69 6.39 27.43 -6.14
CA ARG A 69 6.51 26.50 -5.01
C ARG A 69 5.50 26.87 -3.93
N THR A 70 4.60 25.95 -3.61
CA THR A 70 3.77 26.03 -2.41
C THR A 70 4.60 25.52 -1.24
N SER A 71 4.62 26.28 -0.15
CA SER A 71 5.27 25.86 1.09
C SER A 71 4.22 25.52 2.14
N PHE A 72 4.47 24.49 2.94
CA PHE A 72 3.55 23.99 3.97
C PHE A 72 4.01 24.28 5.40
N ALA A 73 5.20 24.85 5.58
CA ALA A 73 5.74 25.30 6.87
C ALA A 73 6.94 26.23 6.63
N ALA A 74 7.49 26.84 7.68
CA ALA A 74 8.75 27.56 7.56
C ALA A 74 9.90 26.60 7.14
N PRO A 75 10.93 27.08 6.41
CA PRO A 75 12.05 26.24 6.01
C PRO A 75 12.83 25.71 7.23
N TYR A 76 13.53 24.58 7.07
CA TYR A 76 14.30 23.94 8.14
C TYR A 76 15.18 24.91 8.95
N ALA A 77 15.88 25.84 8.28
CA ALA A 77 16.74 26.82 8.95
C ALA A 77 16.01 27.70 9.99
N SER A 78 14.69 27.89 9.84
CA SER A 78 13.86 28.61 10.81
C SER A 78 13.24 27.68 11.86
N LEU A 79 13.11 26.38 11.55
CA LEU A 79 12.53 25.37 12.43
C LEU A 79 13.57 24.60 13.25
N SER A 80 14.86 24.69 12.92
CA SER A 80 15.93 23.86 13.50
C SER A 80 16.05 23.97 15.02
N SER A 81 15.57 25.06 15.63
CA SER A 81 15.49 25.21 17.09
C SER A 81 14.46 24.30 17.77
N LEU A 82 13.50 23.73 17.03
CA LEU A 82 12.49 22.79 17.55
C LEU A 82 13.07 21.41 17.87
N VAL A 83 14.26 21.10 17.35
CA VAL A 83 15.04 19.90 17.65
C VAL A 83 16.43 20.32 18.16
N PRO A 84 16.50 20.93 19.36
CA PRO A 84 17.73 21.49 19.88
C PRO A 84 18.78 20.38 20.09
N ASN A 85 20.06 20.70 19.86
CA ASN A 85 21.18 19.77 20.00
C ASN A 85 21.26 18.64 18.96
N LEU A 86 20.53 18.76 17.84
CA LEU A 86 20.70 17.85 16.71
C LEU A 86 22.13 17.96 16.18
N THR A 87 22.88 16.86 16.30
CA THR A 87 24.18 16.69 15.64
C THR A 87 24.03 15.71 14.50
N THR A 88 24.80 15.90 13.44
CA THR A 88 24.81 14.96 12.32
C THR A 88 26.17 14.30 12.18
N THR A 89 26.17 13.07 11.70
CA THR A 89 27.39 12.32 11.36
C THR A 89 27.13 11.46 10.13
N GLN A 90 28.16 10.77 9.68
CA GLN A 90 28.13 9.83 8.56
C GLN A 90 28.72 8.50 9.02
N TRP A 91 28.23 7.42 8.43
CA TRP A 91 28.74 6.07 8.65
C TRP A 91 28.99 5.40 7.30
N GLY A 92 29.77 4.32 7.32
CA GLY A 92 30.10 3.59 6.12
C GLY A 92 28.95 2.71 5.60
N ASN A 93 29.32 1.83 4.67
CA ASN A 93 28.51 0.71 4.22
C ASN A 93 28.99 -0.54 4.98
N TRP A 94 28.06 -1.35 5.48
CA TRP A 94 28.41 -2.56 6.22
C TRP A 94 28.55 -3.75 5.26
N ASP A 95 29.59 -4.56 5.46
CA ASP A 95 29.87 -5.73 4.64
C ASP A 95 30.32 -6.89 5.56
N PRO A 96 29.60 -8.03 5.57
CA PRO A 96 29.95 -9.17 6.41
C PRO A 96 31.29 -9.84 6.04
N SER A 97 31.82 -9.61 4.84
CA SER A 97 33.09 -10.16 4.38
C SER A 97 34.32 -9.39 4.87
N ILE A 98 34.10 -8.17 5.37
CA ILE A 98 35.15 -7.31 5.90
C ILE A 98 35.16 -7.47 7.42
N THR A 99 36.36 -7.67 8.00
CA THR A 99 36.55 -7.55 9.45
C THR A 99 37.01 -6.13 9.76
N PRO A 100 36.11 -5.18 10.04
CA PRO A 100 36.53 -3.81 10.33
C PRO A 100 37.37 -3.78 11.61
N SER A 101 38.54 -3.16 11.52
CA SER A 101 39.32 -2.79 12.70
C SER A 101 38.79 -1.46 13.21
N ALA A 102 37.85 -1.50 14.16
CA ALA A 102 37.32 -0.29 14.78
C ALA A 102 38.44 0.54 15.41
N THR A 103 38.61 1.79 14.96
CA THR A 103 39.63 2.71 15.45
C THR A 103 39.10 3.69 16.49
N ASP A 104 37.78 3.73 16.70
CA ASP A 104 37.06 4.67 17.57
C ASP A 104 36.42 4.01 18.80
N LEU A 105 37.10 3.01 19.37
CA LEU A 105 36.70 2.34 20.61
C LEU A 105 36.55 3.36 21.74
N GLY A 106 35.31 3.57 22.22
CA GLY A 106 34.96 4.54 23.25
C GLY A 106 34.01 5.65 22.80
N ASN A 107 33.76 5.81 21.49
CA ASN A 107 32.68 6.65 20.98
C ASN A 107 31.35 5.86 20.99
N PRO A 108 30.36 6.21 21.82
CA PRO A 108 29.10 5.45 21.92
C PRO A 108 28.31 5.40 20.59
N TYR A 109 28.53 6.35 19.69
CA TYR A 109 27.85 6.45 18.39
C TYR A 109 28.83 6.35 17.21
N GLY A 110 30.05 5.84 17.45
CA GLY A 110 31.08 5.68 16.43
C GLY A 110 30.81 4.55 15.44
N ASN A 111 31.72 4.37 14.49
CA ASN A 111 31.71 3.27 13.53
C ASN A 111 31.74 1.90 14.22
N ALA A 112 32.47 1.77 15.34
CA ALA A 112 32.46 0.55 16.15
C ALA A 112 31.06 0.17 16.63
N SER A 113 30.35 1.09 17.26
CA SER A 113 29.00 0.87 17.80
C SER A 113 27.97 0.64 16.70
N TRP A 114 28.07 1.38 15.59
CA TRP A 114 27.20 1.20 14.44
C TRP A 114 27.41 -0.17 13.78
N THR A 115 28.67 -0.58 13.60
CA THR A 115 29.02 -1.92 13.10
C THR A 115 28.51 -3.01 14.04
N ALA A 116 28.58 -2.80 15.36
CA ALA A 116 28.13 -3.76 16.35
C ALA A 116 26.64 -4.13 16.17
N LEU A 117 25.80 -3.15 15.81
CA LEU A 117 24.37 -3.38 15.51
C LEU A 117 24.20 -4.37 14.36
N TRP A 118 24.96 -4.22 13.27
CA TRP A 118 24.93 -5.17 12.17
C TRP A 118 25.47 -6.55 12.55
N THR A 119 26.58 -6.62 13.29
CA THR A 119 27.20 -7.90 13.70
C THR A 119 26.41 -8.68 14.74
N SER A 120 25.46 -8.03 15.42
CA SER A 120 24.55 -8.69 16.37
C SER A 120 23.53 -9.62 15.71
N VAL A 121 23.40 -9.52 14.39
CA VAL A 121 22.46 -10.29 13.59
C VAL A 121 23.24 -11.33 12.76
N PRO A 122 22.85 -12.62 12.79
CA PRO A 122 23.54 -13.67 12.03
C PRO A 122 23.07 -13.69 10.57
N TRP A 123 23.46 -12.69 9.78
CA TRP A 123 23.06 -12.60 8.37
C TRP A 123 23.50 -13.82 7.56
N VAL A 124 22.58 -14.35 6.74
CA VAL A 124 22.82 -15.49 5.86
C VAL A 124 22.60 -15.05 4.42
N ASN A 125 23.51 -15.43 3.51
CA ASN A 125 23.44 -15.12 2.09
C ASN A 125 23.25 -13.61 1.79
N PHE A 126 23.97 -12.75 2.51
CA PHE A 126 23.92 -11.30 2.28
C PHE A 126 24.37 -10.96 0.86
N THR A 127 23.50 -10.28 0.11
CA THR A 127 23.72 -9.85 -1.27
C THR A 127 23.55 -8.34 -1.38
N ARG A 128 24.14 -7.77 -2.43
CA ARG A 128 24.04 -6.37 -2.80
C ARG A 128 23.49 -6.26 -4.22
N GLY A 129 22.86 -5.14 -4.50
CA GLY A 129 22.32 -4.81 -5.81
C GLY A 129 23.40 -4.54 -6.86
N ILE A 130 22.96 -4.18 -8.06
CA ILE A 130 23.84 -3.81 -9.18
C ILE A 130 24.25 -2.35 -9.14
N TYR A 131 23.59 -1.51 -8.33
CA TYR A 131 23.94 -0.11 -8.12
C TYR A 131 24.55 0.12 -6.73
N SER A 132 25.42 1.13 -6.64
CA SER A 132 26.05 1.58 -5.38
C SER A 132 26.04 3.11 -5.23
N THR A 133 25.46 3.81 -6.20
CA THR A 133 25.30 5.27 -6.24
C THR A 133 24.00 5.61 -6.97
N THR A 134 23.38 6.75 -6.64
CA THR A 134 22.18 7.22 -7.34
C THR A 134 22.41 7.32 -8.85
N VAL A 135 21.45 6.78 -9.61
CA VAL A 135 21.47 6.73 -11.07
C VAL A 135 20.83 8.00 -11.63
N GLU A 136 21.49 8.62 -12.60
CA GLU A 136 20.89 9.73 -13.35
C GLU A 136 19.73 9.23 -14.21
N PRO A 137 18.55 9.88 -14.16
CA PRO A 137 17.37 9.42 -14.88
C PRO A 137 17.53 9.65 -16.38
N THR A 138 16.96 8.74 -17.15
CA THR A 138 16.78 8.89 -18.60
C THR A 138 15.34 9.30 -18.93
N PRO A 139 15.11 10.16 -19.94
CA PRO A 139 13.76 10.52 -20.36
C PRO A 139 12.95 9.30 -20.79
N VAL A 140 11.68 9.24 -20.39
CA VAL A 140 10.77 8.16 -20.81
C VAL A 140 10.40 8.35 -22.29
N PRO A 141 10.65 7.37 -23.17
CA PRO A 141 10.27 7.46 -24.57
C PRO A 141 8.77 7.62 -24.75
N THR A 142 8.33 8.51 -25.65
CA THR A 142 6.90 8.69 -25.96
C THR A 142 6.22 7.40 -26.44
N SER A 143 6.99 6.48 -27.04
CA SER A 143 6.50 5.14 -27.43
C SER A 143 6.09 4.28 -26.24
N GLU A 144 6.67 4.48 -25.05
CA GLU A 144 6.26 3.79 -23.82
C GLU A 144 4.99 4.40 -23.19
N LEU A 145 4.59 5.60 -23.62
CA LEU A 145 3.43 6.31 -23.07
C LEU A 145 2.17 6.15 -23.93
N ILE A 146 2.22 5.34 -25.00
CA ILE A 146 1.06 5.05 -25.84
C ILE A 146 0.05 4.23 -25.02
N LEU A 147 -1.21 4.71 -24.98
CA LEU A 147 -2.27 4.00 -24.27
C LEU A 147 -2.51 2.63 -24.92
N PRO A 148 -2.66 1.57 -24.12
CA PRO A 148 -3.02 0.25 -24.61
C PRO A 148 -4.44 0.27 -25.22
N PRO A 149 -4.77 -0.69 -26.11
CA PRO A 149 -6.12 -0.83 -26.65
C PRO A 149 -7.20 -0.87 -25.54
N PRO A 150 -8.34 -0.17 -25.73
CA PRO A 150 -9.43 -0.21 -24.78
C PRO A 150 -10.08 -1.60 -24.77
N GLU A 151 -10.63 -1.98 -23.62
CA GLU A 151 -11.44 -3.18 -23.53
C GLU A 151 -12.90 -2.92 -23.89
N TYR A 152 -13.59 -3.97 -24.32
CA TYR A 152 -15.00 -3.88 -24.70
C TYR A 152 -15.91 -3.48 -23.54
N PHE A 153 -15.61 -3.97 -22.33
CA PHE A 153 -16.31 -3.60 -21.12
C PHE A 153 -15.56 -2.47 -20.42
N GLY A 154 -16.27 -1.41 -20.09
CA GLY A 154 -15.72 -0.28 -19.34
C GLY A 154 -16.80 0.43 -18.52
N PRO A 155 -16.39 1.35 -17.64
CA PRO A 155 -17.29 2.17 -16.83
C PRO A 155 -18.32 2.89 -17.71
N GLN A 156 -19.58 2.92 -17.26
CA GLN A 156 -20.71 3.53 -17.98
C GLN A 156 -21.30 4.74 -17.25
N ASP A 157 -20.85 5.02 -16.02
CA ASP A 157 -21.28 6.19 -15.26
C ASP A 157 -20.62 7.47 -15.75
N CYS A 158 -21.25 8.60 -15.44
CA CYS A 158 -20.90 9.95 -15.91
C CYS A 158 -20.59 10.90 -14.75
N TYR A 159 -19.97 10.37 -13.68
CA TYR A 159 -19.61 11.15 -12.49
C TYR A 159 -18.20 11.73 -12.60
N TYR A 160 -17.94 12.80 -11.83
CA TYR A 160 -16.67 13.53 -11.85
C TYR A 160 -16.05 13.62 -10.45
N PHE A 161 -14.73 13.52 -10.36
CA PHE A 161 -13.95 13.84 -9.18
C PHE A 161 -13.81 15.36 -9.02
N PRO A 162 -13.72 15.86 -7.78
CA PRO A 162 -13.31 17.23 -7.53
C PRO A 162 -11.90 17.49 -8.09
N SER A 163 -11.65 18.71 -8.58
CA SER A 163 -10.33 19.10 -9.10
C SER A 163 -9.18 18.87 -8.11
N ASN A 164 -9.45 18.97 -6.81
CA ASN A 164 -8.49 18.73 -5.73
C ASN A 164 -8.43 17.28 -5.22
N PHE A 165 -9.09 16.32 -5.89
CA PHE A 165 -9.02 14.89 -5.53
C PHE A 165 -7.57 14.40 -5.57
N MET A 166 -7.11 13.76 -4.50
CA MET A 166 -5.72 13.31 -4.40
C MET A 166 -5.55 12.00 -5.17
N LEU A 167 -4.96 12.07 -6.37
CA LEU A 167 -4.56 10.89 -7.14
C LEU A 167 -3.09 10.62 -6.90
N GLY A 168 -2.79 9.47 -6.31
CA GLY A 168 -1.42 9.09 -6.01
C GLY A 168 -1.11 7.63 -6.24
N VAL A 169 0.15 7.31 -6.04
CA VAL A 169 0.65 5.93 -5.92
C VAL A 169 1.42 5.80 -4.61
N ALA A 170 1.44 4.60 -4.05
CA ALA A 170 2.08 4.30 -2.80
C ALA A 170 3.21 3.27 -2.98
N ALA A 171 4.22 3.39 -2.12
CA ALA A 171 5.20 2.36 -1.82
C ALA A 171 5.75 2.53 -0.41
N SER A 172 6.45 1.53 0.09
CA SER A 172 7.17 1.57 1.35
C SER A 172 8.64 1.29 1.13
N ALA A 173 9.50 2.03 1.81
CA ALA A 173 10.95 1.96 1.67
C ALA A 173 11.46 0.52 1.82
N VAL A 174 10.98 -0.21 2.83
CA VAL A 174 11.39 -1.60 3.07
C VAL A 174 11.06 -2.57 1.94
N GLN A 175 10.06 -2.25 1.10
CA GLN A 175 9.62 -3.09 -0.01
C GLN A 175 10.25 -2.71 -1.36
N ILE A 176 10.77 -1.48 -1.50
CA ILE A 176 11.30 -0.98 -2.77
C ILE A 176 12.76 -0.50 -2.74
N GLU A 177 13.30 -0.04 -1.60
CA GLU A 177 14.60 0.65 -1.57
C GLU A 177 15.77 -0.30 -1.78
N GLY A 178 15.83 -1.39 -1.02
CA GLY A 178 17.05 -2.17 -0.84
C GLY A 178 18.14 -1.36 -0.14
N ALA A 179 19.40 -1.61 -0.52
CA ALA A 179 20.57 -0.91 0.02
C ALA A 179 20.58 -0.92 1.57
N ILE A 180 20.15 -2.03 2.18
CA ILE A 180 19.75 -2.05 3.59
C ILE A 180 20.90 -1.76 4.55
N ALA A 181 22.14 -1.94 4.10
CA ALA A 181 23.37 -1.79 4.88
C ALA A 181 24.23 -0.60 4.42
N ASP A 182 23.67 0.29 3.60
CA ASP A 182 24.40 1.39 2.98
C ASP A 182 24.11 2.72 3.66
N GLU A 183 25.14 3.56 3.63
CA GLU A 183 25.11 4.95 4.07
C GLU A 183 24.56 5.12 5.48
N GLY A 184 25.06 4.30 6.41
CA GLY A 184 24.74 4.44 7.83
C GLY A 184 23.38 3.92 8.29
N ARG A 185 22.59 3.30 7.42
CA ARG A 185 21.38 2.58 7.84
C ARG A 185 21.72 1.49 8.86
N THR A 186 20.85 1.28 9.86
CA THR A 186 20.92 0.14 10.78
C THR A 186 19.87 -0.93 10.47
N PRO A 187 20.02 -2.16 10.99
CA PRO A 187 19.03 -3.21 10.80
C PRO A 187 17.66 -2.81 11.33
N ALA A 188 16.63 -3.15 10.57
CA ALA A 188 15.23 -3.06 10.94
C ALA A 188 14.61 -4.45 11.09
N PHE A 189 13.44 -4.52 11.73
CA PHE A 189 12.68 -5.76 11.94
C PHE A 189 12.54 -6.60 10.67
N MET A 190 12.16 -5.96 9.56
CA MET A 190 11.92 -6.63 8.29
C MET A 190 13.17 -7.21 7.62
N ASP A 191 14.32 -6.56 7.80
CA ASP A 191 15.58 -7.06 7.22
C ASP A 191 15.93 -8.45 7.80
N ALA A 192 15.63 -8.63 9.09
CA ALA A 192 15.91 -9.85 9.83
C ALA A 192 14.79 -10.91 9.72
N LEU A 193 13.69 -10.64 9.00
CA LEU A 193 12.55 -11.56 8.90
C LEU A 193 12.94 -12.89 8.24
N SER A 194 13.84 -12.86 7.26
CA SER A 194 14.37 -14.06 6.58
C SER A 194 15.05 -15.04 7.53
N LEU A 195 15.60 -14.57 8.66
CA LEU A 195 16.19 -15.44 9.69
C LEU A 195 15.15 -16.33 10.37
N LEU A 196 13.88 -15.96 10.29
CA LEU A 196 12.76 -16.67 10.91
C LEU A 196 12.04 -17.61 9.94
N SER A 197 12.31 -17.48 8.63
CA SER A 197 11.73 -18.34 7.58
C SER A 197 12.80 -18.75 6.59
N PRO A 198 13.41 -19.94 6.76
CA PRO A 198 14.46 -20.44 5.85
C PRO A 198 14.01 -20.60 4.39
N ALA A 199 12.70 -20.59 4.13
CA ALA A 199 12.10 -20.66 2.80
C ALA A 199 11.84 -19.27 2.18
N ALA A 200 11.83 -18.20 2.97
CA ALA A 200 11.72 -16.84 2.46
C ALA A 200 13.10 -16.40 1.95
N ALA A 201 13.18 -15.99 0.68
CA ALA A 201 14.40 -15.39 0.17
C ALA A 201 14.69 -14.11 0.97
N PRO A 202 15.88 -13.97 1.59
CA PRO A 202 16.30 -12.68 2.11
C PRO A 202 16.41 -11.73 0.92
N ASP A 203 15.68 -10.62 0.92
CA ASP A 203 15.91 -9.60 -0.10
C ASP A 203 16.39 -8.28 0.51
N PHE A 204 17.69 -8.07 0.33
CA PHE A 204 18.45 -6.89 0.71
C PHE A 204 18.49 -5.83 -0.41
N VAL A 205 17.96 -6.17 -1.59
CA VAL A 205 18.09 -5.47 -2.87
C VAL A 205 16.73 -4.93 -3.33
N THR A 206 15.67 -5.74 -3.28
CA THR A 206 14.30 -5.39 -3.66
C THR A 206 14.19 -4.82 -5.10
N ASN A 207 13.77 -3.57 -5.26
CA ASN A 207 13.69 -2.86 -6.53
C ASN A 207 14.90 -1.91 -6.74
N GLU A 208 15.85 -1.84 -5.81
CA GLU A 208 16.94 -0.85 -5.80
C GLU A 208 16.46 0.61 -5.97
N ASN A 209 15.24 0.94 -5.50
CA ASN A 209 14.72 2.29 -5.58
C ASN A 209 15.63 3.30 -4.86
N TYR A 210 16.38 2.88 -3.83
CA TYR A 210 17.34 3.77 -3.17
C TYR A 210 18.35 4.41 -4.15
N TYR A 211 18.73 3.68 -5.20
CA TYR A 211 19.60 4.18 -6.26
C TYR A 211 18.84 4.62 -7.52
N LEU A 212 17.65 4.06 -7.77
CA LEU A 212 16.85 4.31 -8.98
C LEU A 212 15.70 5.31 -8.80
N TYR A 213 15.53 5.93 -7.62
CA TYR A 213 14.34 6.75 -7.32
C TYR A 213 14.14 7.88 -8.33
N LYS A 214 15.20 8.49 -8.88
CA LYS A 214 15.06 9.51 -9.93
C LYS A 214 14.45 8.93 -11.20
N GLN A 215 14.89 7.75 -11.64
CA GLN A 215 14.30 7.09 -12.81
C GLN A 215 12.86 6.64 -12.54
N ASP A 216 12.56 6.15 -11.34
CA ASP A 216 11.22 5.73 -10.95
C ASP A 216 10.25 6.94 -10.88
N ILE A 217 10.68 8.06 -10.28
CA ILE A 217 9.89 9.30 -10.24
C ILE A 217 9.68 9.87 -11.65
N GLU A 218 10.69 9.85 -12.52
CA GLU A 218 10.54 10.26 -13.93
C GLU A 218 9.40 9.47 -14.60
N ARG A 219 9.34 8.16 -14.37
CA ARG A 219 8.30 7.28 -14.93
C ARG A 219 6.92 7.54 -14.33
N ILE A 220 6.83 7.75 -13.02
CA ILE A 220 5.57 8.04 -12.34
C ILE A 220 5.03 9.42 -12.77
N ALA A 221 5.90 10.42 -12.92
CA ALA A 221 5.52 11.74 -13.40
C ALA A 221 5.10 11.73 -14.87
N ALA A 222 5.79 10.98 -15.72
CA ALA A 222 5.52 10.89 -17.15
C ALA A 222 4.11 10.35 -17.46
N ILE A 223 3.57 9.47 -16.61
CA ILE A 223 2.22 8.93 -16.80
C ILE A 223 1.11 9.81 -16.20
N GLY A 224 1.46 10.85 -15.42
CA GLY A 224 0.51 11.87 -14.94
C GLY A 224 0.07 11.75 -13.48
N VAL A 225 0.80 11.02 -12.63
CA VAL A 225 0.44 10.89 -11.19
C VAL A 225 0.81 12.17 -10.42
N LYS A 226 -0.08 12.63 -9.54
CA LYS A 226 0.14 13.86 -8.75
C LYS A 226 0.86 13.63 -7.43
N TYR A 227 0.48 12.61 -6.67
CA TYR A 227 1.04 12.36 -5.35
C TYR A 227 1.92 11.11 -5.34
N TYR A 228 3.16 11.24 -4.86
CA TYR A 228 4.04 10.11 -4.58
C TYR A 228 4.09 9.86 -3.08
N ARG A 229 3.44 8.78 -2.62
CA ARG A 229 3.47 8.36 -1.22
C ARG A 229 4.61 7.36 -1.01
N PHE A 230 5.53 7.68 -0.12
CA PHE A 230 6.66 6.82 0.26
C PHE A 230 6.91 6.88 1.77
N SER A 231 7.57 5.86 2.33
CA SER A 231 8.01 5.90 3.73
C SER A 231 9.46 6.33 3.88
N ILE A 232 9.80 6.92 5.02
CA ILE A 232 11.18 7.20 5.42
C ILE A 232 11.54 6.18 6.52
N PRO A 233 12.54 5.31 6.33
CA PRO A 233 12.98 4.37 7.33
C PRO A 233 13.61 5.10 8.52
N TRP A 234 13.06 4.85 9.70
CA TRP A 234 13.64 5.36 10.94
C TRP A 234 15.12 4.92 11.08
N SER A 235 15.44 3.68 10.74
CA SER A 235 16.81 3.15 10.82
C SER A 235 17.81 3.83 9.87
N ARG A 236 17.35 4.56 8.84
CA ARG A 236 18.21 5.41 8.00
C ARG A 236 18.47 6.77 8.63
N ILE A 237 17.50 7.37 9.32
CA ILE A 237 17.60 8.74 9.82
C ILE A 237 18.23 8.81 11.21
N LEU A 238 17.76 7.98 12.14
CA LEU A 238 18.21 7.98 13.53
C LEU A 238 18.70 6.57 13.91
N PRO A 239 19.91 6.17 13.46
CA PRO A 239 20.36 4.79 13.53
C PRO A 239 20.38 4.19 14.93
N PHE A 240 20.61 5.00 15.97
CA PHE A 240 20.70 4.57 17.36
C PHE A 240 19.40 4.73 18.16
N VAL A 241 18.33 5.26 17.56
CA VAL A 241 16.99 5.54 18.14
C VAL A 241 16.90 6.45 19.37
N VAL A 242 18.01 6.69 20.08
CA VAL A 242 18.05 7.45 21.33
C VAL A 242 18.06 8.96 21.07
N GLU A 243 17.29 9.71 21.85
CA GLU A 243 17.33 11.18 21.83
C GLU A 243 18.75 11.71 22.12
N GLY A 244 19.17 12.72 21.36
CA GLY A 244 20.53 13.28 21.45
C GLY A 244 21.63 12.45 20.80
N SER A 245 21.32 11.25 20.28
CA SER A 245 22.27 10.54 19.40
C SER A 245 22.41 11.27 18.05
N PRO A 246 23.57 11.17 17.38
CA PRO A 246 23.77 11.78 16.07
C PRO A 246 22.78 11.25 15.03
N VAL A 247 22.28 12.16 14.20
CA VAL A 247 21.43 11.87 13.03
C VAL A 247 22.32 11.53 11.83
N ASN A 248 21.89 10.58 11.02
CA ASN A 248 22.61 10.22 9.81
C ASN A 248 22.42 11.29 8.72
N LYS A 249 23.49 12.02 8.41
CA LYS A 249 23.47 13.06 7.38
C LYS A 249 23.15 12.48 5.99
N GLN A 250 23.68 11.30 5.66
CA GLN A 250 23.46 10.71 4.33
C GLN A 250 21.99 10.32 4.13
N GLY A 251 21.34 9.77 5.16
CA GLY A 251 19.90 9.52 5.16
C GLY A 251 19.08 10.79 4.94
N LEU A 252 19.39 11.87 5.67
CA LEU A 252 18.72 13.17 5.46
C LEU A 252 18.92 13.71 4.05
N ASP A 253 20.16 13.68 3.54
CA ASP A 253 20.49 14.18 2.20
C ASP A 253 19.77 13.39 1.11
N HIS A 254 19.64 12.06 1.26
CA HIS A 254 18.91 11.20 0.33
C HIS A 254 17.44 11.62 0.20
N TYR A 255 16.72 11.74 1.33
CA TYR A 255 15.30 12.12 1.27
C TYR A 255 15.10 13.58 0.91
N ASP A 256 16.06 14.47 1.18
CA ASP A 256 16.04 15.84 0.65
C ASP A 256 16.10 15.83 -0.88
N ASP A 257 17.03 15.09 -1.50
CA ASP A 257 17.16 14.98 -2.95
C ASP A 257 15.92 14.30 -3.57
N LEU A 258 15.40 13.23 -2.96
CA LEU A 258 14.17 12.58 -3.39
C LEU A 258 12.98 13.53 -3.37
N ILE A 259 12.73 14.23 -2.26
CA ILE A 259 11.62 15.19 -2.12
C ILE A 259 11.76 16.32 -3.14
N ASN A 260 12.97 16.86 -3.32
CA ASN A 260 13.23 17.92 -4.29
C ASN A 260 12.97 17.44 -5.72
N PHE A 261 13.36 16.21 -6.05
CA PHE A 261 13.15 15.64 -7.37
C PHE A 261 11.68 15.36 -7.66
N VAL A 262 10.90 14.87 -6.68
CA VAL A 262 9.42 14.77 -6.80
C VAL A 262 8.81 16.13 -7.18
N LEU A 263 9.20 17.19 -6.49
CA LEU A 263 8.71 18.55 -6.74
C LEU A 263 9.17 19.10 -8.10
N GLU A 264 10.40 18.81 -8.51
CA GLU A 264 10.94 19.18 -9.83
C GLU A 264 10.06 18.62 -10.96
N LYS A 265 9.55 17.39 -10.80
CA LYS A 265 8.66 16.73 -11.76
C LYS A 265 7.19 17.13 -11.64
N GLY A 266 6.88 18.17 -10.86
CA GLY A 266 5.50 18.68 -10.69
C GLY A 266 4.60 17.81 -9.83
N MET A 267 5.15 16.75 -9.23
CA MET A 267 4.47 15.89 -8.27
C MET A 267 4.52 16.49 -6.85
N LEU A 268 3.78 15.89 -5.94
CA LEU A 268 3.75 16.22 -4.52
C LEU A 268 4.19 15.02 -3.67
N PRO A 269 5.17 15.19 -2.78
CA PRO A 269 5.59 14.12 -1.87
C PRO A 269 4.55 13.94 -0.76
N ALA A 270 4.30 12.70 -0.37
CA ALA A 270 3.43 12.37 0.75
C ALA A 270 4.15 11.33 1.63
N VAL A 271 4.41 11.65 2.89
CA VAL A 271 5.39 10.91 3.70
C VAL A 271 4.69 10.02 4.72
N MET A 272 5.07 8.74 4.75
CA MET A 272 4.78 7.80 5.83
C MET A 272 5.98 7.70 6.78
N LEU A 273 5.80 7.97 8.07
CA LEU A 273 6.91 7.93 9.03
C LEU A 273 7.31 6.51 9.45
N LEU A 274 6.36 5.58 9.55
CA LEU A 274 6.66 4.19 9.92
C LEU A 274 5.85 3.19 9.11
N HIS A 275 6.53 2.25 8.46
CA HIS A 275 5.93 1.21 7.63
C HIS A 275 6.53 -0.17 7.92
N THR A 276 6.22 -0.69 9.12
CA THR A 276 6.63 -2.02 9.61
C THR A 276 8.15 -2.24 9.78
N ASP A 277 8.96 -1.22 9.51
CA ASP A 277 10.42 -1.21 9.51
C ASP A 277 11.03 -0.55 10.75
N SER A 278 10.51 -0.88 11.94
CA SER A 278 11.11 -0.43 13.21
C SER A 278 12.57 -0.86 13.33
N PRO A 279 13.44 0.02 13.87
CA PRO A 279 14.81 -0.33 14.20
C PRO A 279 14.89 -1.56 15.10
N LEU A 280 15.89 -2.42 14.85
CA LEU A 280 16.03 -3.69 15.54
C LEU A 280 16.37 -3.53 17.04
N GLN A 281 16.79 -2.34 17.46
CA GLN A 281 17.07 -2.05 18.88
C GLN A 281 15.86 -2.15 19.80
N PHE A 282 14.62 -2.16 19.28
CA PHE A 282 13.42 -2.45 20.07
C PHE A 282 13.22 -3.95 20.34
N TYR A 283 14.14 -4.80 19.87
CA TYR A 283 14.12 -6.25 20.04
C TYR A 283 15.36 -6.66 20.85
N PRO A 284 15.21 -7.03 22.14
CA PRO A 284 16.37 -7.35 22.98
C PRO A 284 17.09 -8.62 22.52
N ASN A 285 16.37 -9.57 21.88
CA ASN A 285 16.97 -10.73 21.24
C ASN A 285 16.39 -10.94 19.84
N ILE A 286 17.20 -11.48 18.92
CA ILE A 286 16.76 -11.81 17.56
C ILE A 286 15.59 -12.82 17.55
N SER A 287 15.52 -13.70 18.55
CA SER A 287 14.40 -14.64 18.73
C SER A 287 13.06 -13.95 18.98
N ASP A 288 13.07 -12.70 19.46
CA ASP A 288 11.86 -11.95 19.80
C ASP A 288 11.17 -11.31 18.58
N ILE A 289 11.85 -11.34 17.43
CA ILE A 289 11.31 -10.98 16.11
C ILE A 289 10.26 -12.02 15.68
N GLY A 290 10.43 -13.29 16.08
CA GLY A 290 9.53 -14.39 15.78
C GLY A 290 8.12 -14.16 16.31
N ILE A 291 7.11 -14.40 15.45
CA ILE A 291 5.71 -14.28 15.80
C ILE A 291 5.11 -15.68 15.90
N ALA A 292 4.75 -16.11 17.11
CA ALA A 292 3.91 -17.27 17.25
C ALA A 292 2.48 -16.93 16.78
N PRO A 293 1.86 -17.79 15.95
CA PRO A 293 0.47 -17.65 15.56
C PRO A 293 -0.47 -17.32 16.72
N GLY A 294 -1.43 -16.41 16.53
CA GLY A 294 -2.46 -16.07 17.52
C GLY A 294 -1.99 -15.30 18.75
N THR A 295 -0.77 -14.75 18.75
CA THR A 295 -0.21 -14.00 19.90
C THR A 295 -0.29 -12.47 19.79
N GLY A 296 -0.89 -11.94 18.71
CA GLY A 296 -1.10 -10.50 18.50
C GLY A 296 -2.56 -10.06 18.62
N ILE A 297 -2.81 -8.76 18.43
CA ILE A 297 -4.16 -8.18 18.34
C ILE A 297 -4.66 -8.14 16.88
N GLY A 298 -3.77 -8.09 15.89
CA GLY A 298 -4.11 -8.04 14.46
C GLY A 298 -4.18 -9.40 13.76
N TYR A 299 -4.74 -9.41 12.54
CA TYR A 299 -4.67 -10.50 11.57
C TYR A 299 -3.23 -10.64 11.08
N THR A 300 -2.41 -11.50 11.68
CA THR A 300 -1.43 -12.35 10.98
C THR A 300 -0.47 -13.04 11.95
N ASP A 301 -0.17 -14.26 11.53
CA ASP A 301 0.70 -15.26 12.14
C ASP A 301 2.16 -15.19 11.64
N SER A 302 2.56 -14.12 10.96
CA SER A 302 3.97 -13.85 10.57
C SER A 302 4.14 -12.43 10.01
N GLY A 303 5.35 -11.87 10.12
CA GLY A 303 5.78 -10.72 9.31
C GLY A 303 5.57 -9.30 9.83
N PHE A 304 4.93 -9.02 10.98
CA PHE A 304 4.75 -7.63 11.45
C PHE A 304 5.43 -7.31 12.79
N GLN A 305 5.96 -6.09 12.90
CA GLN A 305 6.77 -5.65 14.04
C GLN A 305 6.08 -5.77 15.41
N ARG A 306 6.87 -5.76 16.49
CA ARG A 306 6.38 -5.80 17.90
C ARG A 306 6.89 -4.64 18.75
N SER A 307 7.55 -3.67 18.13
CA SER A 307 8.28 -2.60 18.81
C SER A 307 7.40 -1.71 19.68
N TYR A 308 6.10 -1.58 19.37
CA TYR A 308 5.16 -0.68 20.07
C TYR A 308 4.99 -0.98 21.57
N LYS A 309 5.26 -2.22 21.99
CA LYS A 309 5.17 -2.62 23.41
C LYS A 309 6.34 -2.10 24.24
N ASP A 310 7.45 -1.74 23.60
CA ASP A 310 8.65 -1.23 24.27
C ASP A 310 8.35 0.13 24.90
N GLN A 311 8.82 0.33 26.13
CA GLN A 311 8.50 1.53 26.90
C GLN A 311 9.17 2.79 26.34
N SER A 312 10.29 2.63 25.65
CA SER A 312 11.03 3.73 25.01
C SER A 312 10.51 4.05 23.61
N PHE A 313 9.65 3.21 23.03
CA PHE A 313 9.22 3.34 21.63
C PHE A 313 8.53 4.69 21.37
N GLU A 314 7.62 5.10 22.26
CA GLU A 314 6.84 6.33 22.08
C GLU A 314 7.76 7.56 21.95
N ASP A 315 8.63 7.77 22.93
CA ASP A 315 9.55 8.91 22.96
C ASP A 315 10.56 8.86 21.82
N ALA A 316 11.11 7.67 21.53
CA ALA A 316 12.07 7.48 20.46
C ALA A 316 11.43 7.75 19.08
N PHE A 317 10.20 7.28 18.86
CA PHE A 317 9.48 7.48 17.60
C PHE A 317 9.05 8.94 17.44
N VAL A 318 8.58 9.59 18.51
CA VAL A 318 8.26 11.02 18.49
C VAL A 318 9.51 11.85 18.21
N ASN A 319 10.65 11.54 18.83
CA ASN A 319 11.92 12.23 18.53
C ASN A 319 12.31 12.08 17.05
N TYR A 320 12.25 10.86 16.51
CA TYR A 320 12.46 10.62 15.08
C TYR A 320 11.49 11.41 14.19
N GLY A 321 10.18 11.37 14.48
CA GLY A 321 9.17 12.11 13.74
C GLY A 321 9.39 13.62 13.80
N LYS A 322 9.78 14.16 14.96
CA LYS A 322 10.14 15.57 15.11
C LYS A 322 11.32 15.96 14.22
N ILE A 323 12.36 15.13 14.17
CA ILE A 323 13.51 15.34 13.27
C ILE A 323 13.05 15.39 11.81
N VAL A 324 12.35 14.35 11.33
CA VAL A 324 11.92 14.27 9.92
C VAL A 324 10.97 15.42 9.55
N MET A 325 9.95 15.68 10.37
CA MET A 325 9.00 16.77 10.10
C MET A 325 9.69 18.14 10.10
N THR A 326 10.60 18.42 11.04
CA THR A 326 11.35 19.69 11.05
C THR A 326 12.15 19.89 9.76
N HIS A 327 12.77 18.84 9.23
CA HIS A 327 13.59 18.90 8.03
C HIS A 327 12.79 19.09 6.73
N PHE A 328 11.58 18.53 6.65
CA PHE A 328 10.86 18.42 5.37
C PHE A 328 9.43 19.03 5.35
N ALA A 329 8.91 19.51 6.48
CA ALA A 329 7.54 20.08 6.56
C ALA A 329 7.30 21.28 5.66
N ASP A 330 8.35 21.98 5.24
CA ASP A 330 8.23 23.10 4.31
C ASP A 330 7.76 22.67 2.91
N ARG A 331 7.99 21.42 2.53
CA ARG A 331 7.77 20.84 1.19
C ARG A 331 6.75 19.71 1.16
N VAL A 332 6.48 19.06 2.28
CA VAL A 332 5.60 17.89 2.35
C VAL A 332 4.17 18.28 2.74
N PRO A 333 3.19 18.16 1.82
CA PRO A 333 1.78 18.47 2.09
C PRO A 333 1.05 17.47 2.97
N ILE A 334 1.47 16.21 3.01
CA ILE A 334 0.72 15.13 3.67
C ILE A 334 1.67 14.23 4.44
N TRP A 335 1.32 13.98 5.70
CA TRP A 335 2.04 13.13 6.62
C TRP A 335 1.13 12.02 7.13
N TRP A 336 1.66 10.80 7.19
CA TRP A 336 1.10 9.72 7.99
C TRP A 336 2.10 9.28 9.04
N THR A 337 1.64 9.10 10.28
CA THR A 337 2.52 8.65 11.36
C THR A 337 2.75 7.13 11.31
N PHE A 338 1.68 6.34 11.21
CA PHE A 338 1.76 4.88 11.19
C PHE A 338 1.01 4.28 10.00
N ASN A 339 1.61 3.26 9.40
CA ASN A 339 0.97 2.34 8.47
C ASN A 339 0.39 1.15 9.22
N GLU A 340 -0.91 0.89 9.06
CA GLU A 340 -1.59 -0.34 9.50
C GLU A 340 -1.23 -0.76 10.95
N PRO A 341 -1.37 0.15 11.95
CA PRO A 341 -0.80 -0.05 13.27
C PRO A 341 -1.37 -1.27 14.02
N LEU A 342 -2.57 -1.74 13.66
CA LEU A 342 -3.17 -2.93 14.26
C LEU A 342 -2.31 -4.18 14.02
N LEU A 343 -1.68 -4.30 12.83
CA LEU A 343 -0.85 -5.45 12.47
C LEU A 343 0.43 -5.54 13.30
N GLY A 344 0.98 -4.38 13.71
CA GLY A 344 2.14 -4.30 14.61
C GLY A 344 1.80 -4.37 16.10
N SER A 345 0.52 -4.35 16.46
CA SER A 345 0.07 -4.24 17.86
C SER A 345 -0.04 -5.60 18.56
N ARG A 346 0.56 -5.70 19.75
CA ARG A 346 0.63 -6.97 20.51
C ARG A 346 -0.28 -7.04 21.70
N ASN A 347 -0.52 -5.90 22.33
CA ASN A 347 -1.24 -5.84 23.59
C ASN A 347 -1.84 -4.44 23.79
N GLY A 348 -2.54 -4.25 24.91
CA GLY A 348 -3.18 -2.97 25.23
C GLY A 348 -2.23 -1.78 25.19
N LYS A 349 -1.03 -1.96 25.74
CA LYS A 349 0.04 -0.94 25.74
C LYS A 349 0.51 -0.55 24.34
N SER A 350 0.55 -1.49 23.40
CA SER A 350 0.93 -1.21 22.00
C SER A 350 -0.04 -0.20 21.36
N ILE A 351 -1.34 -0.36 21.61
CA ILE A 351 -2.39 0.52 21.08
C ILE A 351 -2.25 1.93 21.69
N ASP A 352 -2.10 2.00 23.02
CA ASP A 352 -1.91 3.27 23.75
C ASP A 352 -0.68 4.04 23.24
N THR A 353 0.47 3.36 23.11
CA THR A 353 1.70 3.92 22.55
C THR A 353 1.50 4.53 21.16
N VAL A 354 0.83 3.82 20.25
CA VAL A 354 0.58 4.29 18.87
C VAL A 354 -0.28 5.54 18.87
N ILE A 355 -1.39 5.54 19.63
CA ILE A 355 -2.33 6.66 19.68
C ILE A 355 -1.66 7.91 20.25
N LYS A 356 -0.93 7.76 21.37
CA LYS A 356 -0.22 8.88 22.01
C LYS A 356 0.91 9.43 21.15
N ALA A 357 1.72 8.56 20.55
CA ALA A 357 2.78 9.00 19.66
C ALA A 357 2.24 9.74 18.43
N HIS A 358 1.14 9.27 17.85
CA HIS A 358 0.45 9.94 16.74
C HIS A 358 -0.06 11.32 17.16
N ALA A 359 -0.77 11.43 18.28
CA ALA A 359 -1.26 12.71 18.80
C ALA A 359 -0.12 13.70 19.05
N ARG A 360 0.98 13.26 19.68
CA ARG A 360 2.18 14.08 19.93
C ARG A 360 2.77 14.66 18.65
N LEU A 361 2.87 13.87 17.57
CA LEU A 361 3.38 14.34 16.29
C LEU A 361 2.38 15.23 15.54
N TYR A 362 1.08 15.00 15.68
CA TYR A 362 0.05 15.88 15.14
C TYR A 362 0.14 17.29 15.76
N HIS A 363 0.19 17.37 17.09
CA HIS A 363 0.36 18.64 17.79
C HIS A 363 1.71 19.28 17.46
N PHE A 364 2.79 18.51 17.36
CA PHE A 364 4.08 19.05 16.93
C PHE A 364 3.98 19.75 15.56
N TYR A 365 3.37 19.10 14.57
CA TYR A 365 3.24 19.65 13.23
C TYR A 365 2.37 20.92 13.20
N HIS A 366 1.18 20.88 13.79
CA HIS A 366 0.23 22.00 13.71
C HIS A 366 0.52 23.12 14.71
N GLU A 367 1.09 22.82 15.88
CA GLU A 367 1.27 23.79 16.96
C GLU A 367 2.71 24.30 17.10
N GLU A 368 3.72 23.47 16.91
CA GLU A 368 5.13 23.89 17.03
C GLU A 368 5.69 24.32 15.67
N ILE A 369 5.54 23.48 14.64
CA ILE A 369 5.96 23.79 13.27
C ILE A 369 5.05 24.85 12.62
N LYS A 370 3.79 24.94 13.03
CA LYS A 370 2.74 25.74 12.37
C LYS A 370 2.55 25.34 10.91
N GLY A 371 2.58 24.04 10.66
CA GLY A 371 2.37 23.47 9.34
C GLY A 371 0.95 23.72 8.83
N THR A 372 0.79 23.86 7.52
CA THR A 372 -0.50 24.05 6.83
C THR A 372 -0.88 22.85 5.96
N GLY A 373 -0.05 21.80 5.94
CA GLY A 373 -0.36 20.52 5.32
C GLY A 373 -1.31 19.70 6.20
N LYS A 374 -1.43 18.41 5.86
CA LYS A 374 -2.30 17.45 6.54
C LYS A 374 -1.50 16.38 7.26
N VAL A 375 -1.99 15.94 8.41
CA VAL A 375 -1.45 14.83 9.20
C VAL A 375 -2.57 13.83 9.47
N SER A 376 -2.28 12.54 9.27
CA SER A 376 -3.20 11.45 9.56
C SER A 376 -2.46 10.21 10.08
N ILE A 377 -3.22 9.17 10.41
CA ILE A 377 -2.78 7.79 10.60
C ILE A 377 -3.56 6.92 9.61
N THR A 378 -2.98 5.85 9.05
CA THR A 378 -3.69 4.98 8.10
C THR A 378 -3.96 3.60 8.67
N PHE A 379 -5.20 3.13 8.50
CA PHE A 379 -5.64 1.83 9.00
C PHE A 379 -5.71 0.78 7.90
N ASN A 380 -5.55 -0.47 8.28
CA ASN A 380 -5.92 -1.63 7.48
C ASN A 380 -7.31 -2.11 7.90
N ASP A 381 -8.13 -2.53 6.94
CA ASP A 381 -9.34 -3.29 7.23
C ASP A 381 -9.86 -4.01 5.98
N ASN A 382 -10.22 -5.26 6.16
CA ASN A 382 -11.03 -5.98 5.19
C ASN A 382 -12.48 -5.90 5.66
N PHE A 383 -13.26 -4.99 5.07
CA PHE A 383 -14.59 -4.63 5.59
C PHE A 383 -15.47 -5.86 5.85
N GLY A 384 -15.90 -6.02 7.10
CA GLY A 384 -16.76 -7.11 7.51
C GLY A 384 -18.21 -6.85 7.15
N VAL A 385 -18.78 -7.70 6.30
CA VAL A 385 -20.21 -7.69 5.99
C VAL A 385 -20.92 -8.88 6.62
N PRO A 386 -22.15 -8.73 7.11
CA PRO A 386 -22.88 -9.84 7.73
C PRO A 386 -23.15 -10.92 6.70
N ARG A 387 -23.00 -12.18 7.09
CA ARG A 387 -23.36 -13.35 6.27
C ARG A 387 -24.82 -13.29 5.82
N ASP A 388 -25.74 -12.95 6.71
CA ASP A 388 -27.12 -12.61 6.38
C ASP A 388 -27.50 -11.27 7.03
N PRO A 389 -27.75 -10.20 6.24
CA PRO A 389 -28.12 -8.90 6.78
C PRO A 389 -29.48 -8.88 7.50
N ASN A 390 -30.32 -9.91 7.31
CA ASN A 390 -31.59 -10.05 8.04
C ASN A 390 -31.44 -10.83 9.34
N ASN A 391 -30.27 -11.42 9.61
CA ASN A 391 -29.98 -12.13 10.84
C ASN A 391 -29.29 -11.18 11.84
N PRO A 392 -29.93 -10.81 12.96
CA PRO A 392 -29.36 -9.87 13.93
C PRO A 392 -28.00 -10.31 14.48
N SER A 393 -27.76 -11.62 14.65
CA SER A 393 -26.48 -12.11 15.16
C SER A 393 -25.35 -12.00 14.13
N ASP A 394 -25.64 -12.16 12.84
CA ASP A 394 -24.64 -11.94 11.78
C ASP A 394 -24.30 -10.43 11.67
N VAL A 395 -25.31 -9.56 11.84
CA VAL A 395 -25.13 -8.09 11.90
C VAL A 395 -24.30 -7.68 13.13
N GLU A 396 -24.62 -8.21 14.31
CA GLU A 396 -23.85 -7.97 15.53
C GLU A 396 -22.38 -8.40 15.37
N ALA A 397 -22.13 -9.56 14.76
CA ALA A 397 -20.79 -10.05 14.49
C ALA A 397 -20.02 -9.11 13.53
N ALA A 398 -20.64 -8.67 12.44
CA ALA A 398 -20.03 -7.71 11.52
C ALA A 398 -19.71 -6.37 12.22
N ASN A 399 -20.63 -5.86 13.03
CA ASN A 399 -20.41 -4.63 13.80
C ASN A 399 -19.27 -4.78 14.82
N HIS A 400 -19.23 -5.90 15.55
CA HIS A 400 -18.15 -6.20 16.50
C HIS A 400 -16.79 -6.25 15.78
N PHE A 401 -16.72 -6.92 14.64
CA PHE A 401 -15.50 -7.08 13.85
C PHE A 401 -14.95 -5.74 13.35
N ASN A 402 -15.79 -4.92 12.71
CA ASN A 402 -15.40 -3.60 12.22
C ASN A 402 -15.04 -2.66 13.38
N SER A 403 -15.80 -2.69 14.48
CA SER A 403 -15.54 -1.92 15.69
C SER A 403 -14.19 -2.30 16.33
N PHE A 404 -13.88 -3.59 16.44
CA PHE A 404 -12.61 -4.04 17.02
C PHE A 404 -11.41 -3.54 16.22
N GLN A 405 -11.48 -3.55 14.88
CA GLN A 405 -10.36 -3.14 14.04
C GLN A 405 -10.17 -1.63 13.98
N LEU A 406 -11.25 -0.91 13.67
CA LEU A 406 -11.19 0.51 13.36
C LEU A 406 -11.41 1.35 14.60
N ALA A 407 -12.52 1.12 15.32
CA ALA A 407 -12.90 1.97 16.44
C ALA A 407 -11.89 1.92 17.60
N THR A 408 -11.08 0.86 17.71
CA THR A 408 -9.95 0.78 18.66
C THR A 408 -8.99 1.97 18.54
N PHE A 409 -8.73 2.46 17.33
CA PHE A 409 -7.92 3.68 17.13
C PHE A 409 -8.80 4.89 16.84
N ALA A 410 -9.87 4.69 16.05
CA ALA A 410 -10.62 5.79 15.48
C ALA A 410 -11.61 6.44 16.45
N ASN A 411 -12.11 5.73 17.48
CA ASN A 411 -12.97 6.36 18.49
C ASN A 411 -12.21 7.48 19.24
N PRO A 412 -11.00 7.23 19.79
CA PRO A 412 -10.23 8.30 20.42
C PRO A 412 -9.90 9.43 19.45
N ILE A 413 -9.39 9.10 18.25
CA ILE A 413 -8.83 10.08 17.32
C ILE A 413 -9.89 10.95 16.64
N PHE A 414 -11.03 10.39 16.22
CA PHE A 414 -12.02 11.12 15.43
C PHE A 414 -13.25 11.56 16.22
N LEU A 415 -13.55 10.88 17.34
CA LEU A 415 -14.80 11.11 18.09
C LEU A 415 -14.55 11.58 19.52
N GLY A 416 -13.31 11.55 20.02
CA GLY A 416 -12.98 11.83 21.42
C GLY A 416 -13.63 10.84 22.38
N LEU A 417 -13.93 9.64 21.91
CA LEU A 417 -14.53 8.56 22.70
C LEU A 417 -13.46 7.56 23.12
N ASP A 418 -13.60 7.00 24.31
CA ASP A 418 -12.75 5.91 24.76
C ASP A 418 -12.93 4.65 23.88
N TYR A 419 -12.05 3.65 24.07
CA TYR A 419 -12.04 2.44 23.26
C TYR A 419 -13.42 1.76 23.19
N PRO A 420 -13.73 1.10 22.06
CA PRO A 420 -15.00 0.39 21.90
C PRO A 420 -15.08 -0.82 22.82
N GLU A 421 -16.30 -1.22 23.15
CA GLU A 421 -16.55 -2.40 24.01
C GLU A 421 -15.98 -3.68 23.39
N SER A 422 -15.99 -3.81 22.05
CA SER A 422 -15.38 -4.93 21.34
C SER A 422 -13.91 -5.15 21.72
N TYR A 423 -13.18 -4.06 21.94
CA TYR A 423 -11.78 -4.09 22.35
C TYR A 423 -11.62 -4.31 23.85
N LYS A 424 -12.35 -3.53 24.67
CA LYS A 424 -12.28 -3.59 26.14
C LYS A 424 -12.59 -4.97 26.70
N MET A 425 -13.58 -5.67 26.14
CA MET A 425 -13.96 -7.01 26.59
C MET A 425 -12.90 -8.08 26.25
N THR A 426 -12.06 -7.83 25.24
CA THR A 426 -11.18 -8.83 24.61
C THR A 426 -9.72 -8.69 25.04
N ILE A 427 -9.27 -7.45 25.21
CA ILE A 427 -7.87 -7.11 25.51
C ILE A 427 -7.79 -6.71 26.99
N SER A 428 -7.49 -7.69 27.85
CA SER A 428 -7.51 -7.52 29.30
C SER A 428 -6.50 -6.49 29.84
N ASP A 429 -5.44 -6.19 29.09
CA ASP A 429 -4.39 -5.25 29.48
C ASP A 429 -4.48 -3.90 28.74
N TYR A 430 -5.66 -3.55 28.21
CA TYR A 430 -5.90 -2.21 27.67
C TYR A 430 -5.62 -1.13 28.73
N VAL A 431 -5.10 0.01 28.28
CA VAL A 431 -4.78 1.16 29.13
C VAL A 431 -5.94 2.16 29.01
N PRO A 432 -6.82 2.33 30.02
CA PRO A 432 -7.97 3.24 29.91
C PRO A 432 -7.53 4.68 29.63
N LEU A 433 -8.21 5.36 28.71
CA LEU A 433 -7.95 6.76 28.41
C LEU A 433 -8.65 7.65 29.44
N THR A 434 -7.91 8.58 30.03
CA THR A 434 -8.46 9.61 30.92
C THR A 434 -9.18 10.69 30.11
N GLU A 435 -9.95 11.55 30.79
CA GLU A 435 -10.57 12.72 30.14
C GLU A 435 -9.52 13.64 29.50
N SER A 436 -8.37 13.83 30.14
CA SER A 436 -7.26 14.59 29.56
C SER A 436 -6.63 13.91 28.34
N ASP A 437 -6.52 12.57 28.35
CA ASP A 437 -6.03 11.84 27.16
C ASP A 437 -7.00 12.04 25.99
N LEU A 438 -8.30 11.85 26.22
CA LEU A 438 -9.32 12.03 25.18
C LEU A 438 -9.36 13.46 24.64
N GLN A 439 -9.20 14.47 25.50
CA GLN A 439 -9.13 15.86 25.07
C GLN A 439 -7.90 16.13 24.19
N TYR A 440 -6.75 15.50 24.51
CA TYR A 440 -5.52 15.64 23.73
C TYR A 440 -5.55 14.86 22.42
N ILE A 441 -6.18 13.67 22.39
CA ILE A 441 -6.21 12.79 21.22
C ILE A 441 -7.32 13.16 20.23
N ASN A 442 -8.42 13.74 20.70
CA ASN A 442 -9.56 14.04 19.84
C ASN A 442 -9.20 15.07 18.75
N GLY A 443 -9.48 14.72 17.51
CA GLY A 443 -9.26 15.58 16.35
C GLY A 443 -7.80 15.60 15.87
N THR A 444 -6.95 14.65 16.27
CA THR A 444 -5.54 14.60 15.84
C THR A 444 -5.33 13.96 14.46
N ALA A 445 -6.34 14.00 13.58
CA ALA A 445 -6.21 13.55 12.20
C ALA A 445 -7.07 14.42 11.26
N ASP A 446 -6.44 14.94 10.21
CA ASP A 446 -7.07 15.87 9.25
C ASP A 446 -8.05 15.20 8.28
N PHE A 447 -8.02 13.88 8.18
CA PHE A 447 -8.91 13.05 7.38
C PHE A 447 -8.84 11.59 7.85
N PHE A 448 -9.84 10.77 7.51
CA PHE A 448 -9.82 9.33 7.75
C PHE A 448 -9.06 8.63 6.63
N SER A 449 -8.04 7.85 6.98
CA SER A 449 -7.18 7.18 6.01
C SER A 449 -7.31 5.67 6.13
N ILE A 450 -7.61 5.00 5.02
CA ILE A 450 -7.92 3.56 5.02
C ILE A 450 -7.26 2.82 3.85
N GLN A 451 -6.98 1.54 4.05
CA GLN A 451 -6.47 0.61 3.04
C GLN A 451 -7.46 -0.54 2.79
N PRO A 452 -8.48 -0.33 1.93
CA PRO A 452 -9.60 -1.26 1.76
C PRO A 452 -9.36 -2.19 0.57
N TYR A 453 -8.49 -3.19 0.72
CA TYR A 453 -8.17 -4.11 -0.38
C TYR A 453 -9.36 -4.98 -0.80
N THR A 454 -10.09 -5.56 0.16
CA THR A 454 -11.19 -6.49 -0.07
C THR A 454 -12.26 -6.39 1.04
N ALA A 455 -13.36 -7.13 0.88
CA ALA A 455 -14.33 -7.40 1.95
C ALA A 455 -14.17 -8.82 2.52
N THR A 456 -14.81 -9.10 3.65
CA THR A 456 -14.93 -10.42 4.26
C THR A 456 -16.35 -10.65 4.77
N VAL A 457 -16.85 -11.88 4.67
CA VAL A 457 -18.17 -12.26 5.18
C VAL A 457 -18.04 -12.75 6.62
N VAL A 458 -18.78 -12.11 7.52
CA VAL A 458 -18.68 -12.29 8.96
C VAL A 458 -19.93 -12.96 9.53
N SER A 459 -19.73 -13.90 10.45
CA SER A 459 -20.79 -14.48 11.28
C SER A 459 -20.28 -14.77 12.69
N PRO A 460 -21.15 -15.04 13.69
CA PRO A 460 -20.72 -15.37 15.04
C PRO A 460 -19.80 -16.60 15.11
N PRO A 461 -19.08 -16.79 16.23
CA PRO A 461 -18.41 -18.04 16.54
C PRO A 461 -19.36 -19.24 16.48
N PRO A 462 -18.94 -20.39 15.92
CA PRO A 462 -19.78 -21.58 15.91
C PRO A 462 -19.92 -22.13 17.34
N ASN A 463 -21.17 -22.38 17.77
CA ASN A 463 -21.49 -22.93 19.10
C ASN A 463 -20.91 -22.12 20.29
N SER A 464 -20.68 -20.81 20.10
CA SER A 464 -20.12 -19.92 21.11
C SER A 464 -20.68 -18.50 20.90
N SER A 465 -20.51 -17.62 21.88
CA SER A 465 -20.83 -16.19 21.74
C SER A 465 -19.54 -15.38 21.60
N ILE A 466 -19.68 -14.15 21.10
CA ILE A 466 -18.58 -13.18 21.04
C ILE A 466 -17.96 -12.99 22.43
N GLU A 467 -18.78 -12.75 23.45
CA GLU A 467 -18.35 -12.55 24.84
C GLU A 467 -17.62 -13.78 25.42
N THR A 468 -18.13 -14.99 25.14
CA THR A 468 -17.49 -16.24 25.59
C THR A 468 -16.12 -16.42 24.93
N CYS A 469 -16.02 -16.10 23.62
CA CYS A 469 -14.74 -16.09 22.92
C CYS A 469 -13.78 -15.05 23.50
N ALA A 470 -14.24 -13.82 23.72
CA ALA A 470 -13.39 -12.70 24.16
C ALA A 470 -12.74 -12.97 25.53
N ARG A 471 -13.48 -13.61 26.44
CA ARG A 471 -12.99 -14.02 27.78
C ARG A 471 -12.04 -15.23 27.76
N ASN A 472 -11.98 -15.97 26.66
CA ASN A 472 -11.11 -17.14 26.54
C ASN A 472 -9.88 -16.79 25.71
N SER A 473 -8.76 -16.49 26.39
CA SER A 473 -7.48 -16.12 25.75
C SER A 473 -6.95 -17.16 24.76
N SER A 474 -7.38 -18.42 24.89
CA SER A 474 -6.95 -19.55 24.06
C SER A 474 -7.97 -19.89 22.95
N HIS A 475 -9.04 -19.11 22.80
CA HIS A 475 -10.04 -19.35 21.76
C HIS A 475 -9.44 -19.05 20.37
N PRO A 476 -9.60 -19.94 19.37
CA PRO A 476 -8.92 -19.79 18.06
C PRO A 476 -9.41 -18.60 17.22
N LEU A 477 -10.62 -18.10 17.50
CA LEU A 477 -11.16 -16.90 16.85
C LEU A 477 -10.81 -15.60 17.59
N ARG A 478 -10.15 -15.65 18.76
CA ARG A 478 -9.65 -14.45 19.44
C ARG A 478 -8.51 -13.87 18.60
N PRO A 479 -8.41 -12.54 18.42
CA PRO A 479 -9.15 -11.49 19.13
C PRO A 479 -10.46 -11.03 18.49
N TYR A 480 -10.71 -11.36 17.23
CA TYR A 480 -11.88 -10.84 16.51
C TYR A 480 -13.20 -11.48 16.92
N CYS A 481 -13.15 -12.67 17.50
CA CYS A 481 -14.29 -13.42 18.01
C CYS A 481 -15.45 -13.55 17.03
N VAL A 482 -15.11 -13.75 15.75
CA VAL A 482 -16.04 -14.00 14.66
C VAL A 482 -15.49 -15.05 13.70
N THR A 483 -16.39 -15.66 12.92
CA THR A 483 -16.01 -16.47 11.76
C THR A 483 -15.94 -15.58 10.53
N GLN A 484 -14.86 -15.70 9.76
CA GLN A 484 -14.70 -15.03 8.47
C GLN A 484 -14.74 -16.01 7.31
N ARG A 485 -15.29 -15.57 6.18
CA ARG A 485 -15.41 -16.35 4.95
C ARG A 485 -15.23 -15.45 3.74
N THR A 486 -14.75 -16.03 2.66
CA THR A 486 -14.67 -15.40 1.33
C THR A 486 -15.79 -15.89 0.40
N THR A 487 -16.83 -16.51 0.97
CA THR A 487 -17.99 -17.03 0.25
C THR A 487 -19.30 -16.47 0.79
N THR A 488 -20.27 -16.30 -0.10
CA THR A 488 -21.65 -15.90 0.20
C THR A 488 -22.45 -17.06 0.78
N THR A 489 -23.69 -16.80 1.21
CA THR A 489 -24.63 -17.82 1.69
C THR A 489 -24.99 -18.89 0.66
N THR A 490 -24.80 -18.60 -0.63
CA THR A 490 -25.01 -19.55 -1.73
C THR A 490 -23.77 -20.37 -2.08
N GLY A 491 -22.65 -20.16 -1.37
CA GLY A 491 -21.38 -20.85 -1.63
C GLY A 491 -20.55 -20.26 -2.77
N TRP A 492 -20.97 -19.16 -3.38
CA TRP A 492 -20.17 -18.44 -4.38
C TRP A 492 -19.10 -17.59 -3.71
N ASN A 493 -17.95 -17.39 -4.35
CA ASN A 493 -16.96 -16.43 -3.88
C ASN A 493 -17.53 -15.00 -3.87
N ILE A 494 -17.07 -14.16 -2.94
CA ILE A 494 -17.48 -12.75 -2.84
C ILE A 494 -17.03 -11.89 -4.04
N GLY A 495 -16.10 -12.41 -4.84
CA GLY A 495 -15.58 -11.74 -6.03
C GLY A 495 -14.62 -12.63 -6.81
N TYR A 496 -13.95 -12.06 -7.80
CA TYR A 496 -12.83 -12.71 -8.50
C TYR A 496 -11.57 -12.65 -7.61
N ARG A 497 -10.95 -13.81 -7.33
CA ARG A 497 -9.79 -13.92 -6.44
C ARG A 497 -8.49 -13.55 -7.18
N SER A 498 -7.63 -12.80 -6.50
CA SER A 498 -6.27 -12.48 -6.91
C SER A 498 -5.27 -13.64 -6.64
N GLN A 499 -3.97 -13.40 -6.89
CA GLN A 499 -2.87 -14.27 -6.44
C GLN A 499 -2.88 -14.43 -4.91
N SER A 500 -3.16 -13.35 -4.19
CA SER A 500 -3.13 -13.28 -2.73
C SER A 500 -4.54 -13.33 -2.11
N TYR A 501 -4.71 -12.79 -0.90
CA TYR A 501 -5.97 -12.77 -0.17
C TYR A 501 -7.04 -11.85 -0.78
N VAL A 502 -6.67 -10.96 -1.72
CA VAL A 502 -7.54 -9.92 -2.26
C VAL A 502 -8.59 -10.51 -3.22
N TYR A 503 -9.83 -10.06 -3.10
CA TYR A 503 -10.91 -10.30 -4.06
C TYR A 503 -11.37 -8.97 -4.69
N LEU A 504 -11.81 -9.01 -5.94
CA LEU A 504 -12.43 -7.87 -6.61
C LEU A 504 -13.85 -7.68 -6.05
N THR A 505 -14.02 -6.75 -5.12
CA THR A 505 -15.25 -6.55 -4.31
C THR A 505 -15.82 -5.11 -4.34
N PRO A 506 -16.05 -4.50 -5.52
CA PRO A 506 -16.37 -3.07 -5.64
C PRO A 506 -17.68 -2.67 -4.94
N THR A 507 -18.73 -3.50 -4.99
CA THR A 507 -20.02 -3.18 -4.33
C THR A 507 -19.89 -3.06 -2.81
N TYR A 508 -19.02 -3.86 -2.21
CA TYR A 508 -18.71 -3.79 -0.79
C TYR A 508 -17.89 -2.55 -0.45
N PHE A 509 -17.02 -2.09 -1.36
CA PHE A 509 -16.23 -0.87 -1.19
C PHE A 509 -17.11 0.39 -1.04
N ARG A 510 -18.15 0.57 -1.87
CA ARG A 510 -19.12 1.68 -1.68
C ARG A 510 -19.79 1.64 -0.31
N THR A 511 -20.19 0.45 0.12
CA THR A 511 -20.81 0.26 1.45
C THR A 511 -19.83 0.61 2.56
N TYR A 512 -18.55 0.25 2.37
CA TYR A 512 -17.51 0.55 3.35
C TYR A 512 -17.26 2.05 3.48
N LEU A 513 -17.12 2.77 2.36
CA LEU A 513 -17.00 4.23 2.35
C LEU A 513 -18.16 4.92 3.09
N ASN A 514 -19.39 4.43 2.88
CA ASN A 514 -20.56 4.90 3.61
C ASN A 514 -20.46 4.65 5.12
N TYR A 515 -20.01 3.47 5.53
CA TYR A 515 -19.80 3.15 6.95
C TYR A 515 -18.78 4.11 7.58
N LEU A 516 -17.62 4.30 6.96
CA LEU A 516 -16.56 5.17 7.47
C LEU A 516 -17.04 6.61 7.63
N TRP A 517 -17.65 7.17 6.58
CA TRP A 517 -18.18 8.53 6.59
C TRP A 517 -19.28 8.72 7.63
N ASN A 518 -20.20 7.77 7.76
CA ASN A 518 -21.30 7.90 8.70
C ASN A 518 -20.91 7.68 10.17
N THR A 519 -19.90 6.86 10.43
CA THR A 519 -19.43 6.56 11.78
C THR A 519 -18.45 7.62 12.29
N PHE A 520 -17.43 7.97 11.51
CA PHE A 520 -16.32 8.82 11.97
C PHE A 520 -16.44 10.28 11.51
N ARG A 521 -17.38 10.59 10.60
CA ARG A 521 -17.70 11.96 10.16
C ARG A 521 -16.50 12.78 9.68
N SER A 522 -15.50 12.10 9.13
CA SER A 522 -14.26 12.68 8.61
C SER A 522 -14.09 12.32 7.14
N PRO A 523 -13.59 13.23 6.28
CA PRO A 523 -13.35 12.94 4.87
C PRO A 523 -12.47 11.70 4.71
N VAL A 524 -12.78 10.82 3.75
CA VAL A 524 -12.12 9.52 3.59
C VAL A 524 -11.14 9.57 2.44
N ALA A 525 -9.88 9.22 2.70
CA ALA A 525 -8.87 8.95 1.69
C ALA A 525 -8.52 7.45 1.68
N VAL A 526 -8.55 6.84 0.51
CA VAL A 526 -8.00 5.50 0.28
C VAL A 526 -6.52 5.64 0.00
N THR A 527 -5.68 5.16 0.91
CA THR A 527 -4.24 5.40 0.88
C THR A 527 -3.41 4.22 0.43
N GLU A 528 -4.04 3.03 0.34
CA GLU A 528 -3.57 1.87 -0.41
C GLU A 528 -4.76 1.03 -0.84
N PHE A 529 -4.70 0.49 -2.06
CA PHE A 529 -5.55 -0.57 -2.57
C PHE A 529 -4.90 -1.10 -3.85
N GLY A 530 -5.00 -2.40 -4.10
CA GLY A 530 -4.22 -3.05 -5.14
C GLY A 530 -4.67 -4.48 -5.40
N PHE A 531 -4.26 -5.03 -6.54
CA PHE A 531 -4.74 -6.34 -6.99
C PHE A 531 -3.64 -7.14 -7.71
N PRO A 532 -3.04 -8.15 -7.06
CA PRO A 532 -2.01 -8.96 -7.69
C PRO A 532 -2.66 -10.01 -8.58
N VAL A 533 -2.51 -9.88 -9.90
CA VAL A 533 -3.17 -10.77 -10.85
C VAL A 533 -2.72 -12.22 -10.64
N PHE A 534 -3.68 -13.14 -10.59
CA PHE A 534 -3.41 -14.56 -10.39
C PHE A 534 -2.43 -15.11 -11.45
N GLY A 535 -1.37 -15.77 -10.98
CA GLY A 535 -0.32 -16.37 -11.82
C GLY A 535 0.44 -15.37 -12.69
N GLU A 536 0.46 -14.07 -12.37
CA GLU A 536 1.10 -13.07 -13.23
C GLU A 536 2.61 -13.28 -13.41
N ALA A 537 3.30 -13.71 -12.35
CA ALA A 537 4.74 -14.01 -12.39
C ALA A 537 5.11 -15.13 -13.39
N GLU A 538 4.16 -16.01 -13.72
CA GLU A 538 4.36 -17.14 -14.64
C GLU A 538 4.05 -16.76 -16.11
N LYS A 539 3.52 -15.57 -16.36
CA LYS A 539 3.12 -15.13 -17.70
C LYS A 539 4.29 -14.57 -18.48
N GLU A 540 4.21 -14.65 -19.80
CA GLU A 540 5.10 -13.92 -20.70
C GLU A 540 4.94 -12.40 -20.48
N LEU A 541 6.03 -11.65 -20.68
CA LEU A 541 6.05 -10.21 -20.40
C LEU A 541 4.87 -9.47 -21.05
N GLN A 542 4.55 -9.75 -22.32
CA GLN A 542 3.46 -9.07 -23.02
C GLN A 542 2.09 -9.27 -22.34
N ASP A 543 1.86 -10.45 -21.76
CA ASP A 543 0.63 -10.75 -21.02
C ASP A 543 0.62 -10.14 -19.62
N GLN A 544 1.80 -9.92 -19.02
CA GLN A 544 1.94 -9.13 -17.78
C GLN A 544 1.65 -7.64 -18.03
N LEU A 545 2.06 -7.11 -19.18
CA LEU A 545 1.81 -5.70 -19.54
C LEU A 545 0.33 -5.44 -19.85
N PHE A 546 -0.43 -6.43 -20.30
CA PHE A 546 -1.88 -6.33 -20.55
C PHE A 546 -2.72 -6.93 -19.41
N ASP A 547 -2.56 -6.37 -18.21
CA ASP A 547 -3.12 -6.85 -16.94
C ASP A 547 -4.59 -6.43 -16.69
N SER A 548 -5.50 -6.86 -17.56
CA SER A 548 -6.93 -6.49 -17.48
C SER A 548 -7.58 -6.68 -16.09
N PRO A 549 -7.34 -7.78 -15.33
CA PRO A 549 -7.99 -7.93 -14.03
C PRO A 549 -7.59 -6.85 -13.00
N ARG A 550 -6.35 -6.33 -13.07
CA ARG A 550 -5.91 -5.22 -12.23
C ARG A 550 -6.56 -3.90 -12.67
N SER A 551 -6.71 -3.69 -13.97
CA SER A 551 -7.45 -2.55 -14.52
C SER A 551 -8.91 -2.54 -14.05
N TRP A 552 -9.60 -3.68 -14.12
CA TRP A 552 -10.98 -3.82 -13.65
C TRP A 552 -11.12 -3.54 -12.16
N TYR A 553 -10.15 -3.97 -11.35
CA TYR A 553 -10.15 -3.69 -9.91
C TYR A 553 -10.12 -2.18 -9.64
N TYR A 554 -9.14 -1.46 -10.17
CA TYR A 554 -9.00 -0.03 -9.96
C TYR A 554 -10.21 0.76 -10.47
N GLN A 555 -10.63 0.51 -11.71
CA GLN A 555 -11.74 1.23 -12.33
C GLN A 555 -13.07 0.95 -11.59
N SER A 556 -13.34 -0.29 -11.21
CA SER A 556 -14.59 -0.62 -10.50
C SER A 556 -14.64 -0.02 -9.10
N TYR A 557 -13.52 -0.01 -8.35
CA TYR A 557 -13.44 0.64 -7.04
C TYR A 557 -13.63 2.15 -7.17
N LEU A 558 -12.96 2.80 -8.12
CA LEU A 558 -13.11 4.23 -8.35
C LEU A 558 -14.51 4.61 -8.83
N SER A 559 -15.15 3.78 -9.66
CA SER A 559 -16.55 3.97 -10.08
C SER A 559 -17.52 3.90 -8.89
N GLU A 560 -17.32 2.94 -7.99
CA GLU A 560 -18.11 2.83 -6.75
C GLU A 560 -17.79 3.95 -5.75
N GLY A 561 -16.56 4.47 -5.74
CA GLY A 561 -16.18 5.67 -5.01
C GLY A 561 -16.91 6.91 -5.53
N LEU A 562 -16.99 7.10 -6.84
CA LEU A 562 -17.77 8.18 -7.45
C LEU A 562 -19.25 8.09 -7.09
N LYS A 563 -19.83 6.89 -7.14
CA LYS A 563 -21.22 6.69 -6.68
C LYS A 563 -21.38 7.01 -5.21
N ALA A 564 -20.44 6.62 -4.34
CA ALA A 564 -20.47 7.00 -2.94
C ALA A 564 -20.50 8.52 -2.74
N MET A 565 -19.74 9.28 -3.56
CA MET A 565 -19.74 10.74 -3.51
C MET A 565 -21.07 11.35 -3.97
N TRP A 566 -21.52 10.96 -5.16
CA TRP A 566 -22.62 11.64 -5.85
C TRP A 566 -24.00 11.13 -5.45
N GLU A 567 -24.13 9.85 -5.13
CA GLU A 567 -25.40 9.23 -4.76
C GLU A 567 -25.59 9.15 -3.24
N ASP A 568 -24.49 8.95 -2.47
CA ASP A 568 -24.58 8.75 -1.02
C ASP A 568 -24.05 9.93 -0.18
N GLY A 569 -23.40 10.92 -0.80
CA GLY A 569 -22.89 12.11 -0.10
C GLY A 569 -21.64 11.86 0.75
N VAL A 570 -20.87 10.81 0.45
CA VAL A 570 -19.57 10.53 1.10
C VAL A 570 -18.52 11.53 0.63
N GLN A 571 -17.76 12.11 1.57
CA GLN A 571 -16.56 12.89 1.22
C GLN A 571 -15.36 11.99 0.94
N PHE A 572 -15.33 11.40 -0.25
CA PHE A 572 -14.17 10.63 -0.74
C PHE A 572 -13.18 11.58 -1.42
N ILE A 573 -11.99 11.75 -0.83
CA ILE A 573 -11.08 12.86 -1.18
C ILE A 573 -9.77 12.43 -1.85
N GLY A 574 -9.47 11.14 -1.92
CA GLY A 574 -8.24 10.67 -2.56
C GLY A 574 -8.13 9.16 -2.67
N ALA A 575 -7.35 8.71 -3.65
CA ALA A 575 -7.04 7.31 -3.93
C ALA A 575 -5.55 7.17 -4.28
N PHE A 576 -4.86 6.28 -3.55
CA PHE A 576 -3.46 5.95 -3.76
C PHE A 576 -3.32 4.46 -4.10
N ALA A 577 -2.87 4.15 -5.30
CA ALA A 577 -2.71 2.78 -5.75
C ALA A 577 -1.50 2.10 -5.08
N TRP A 578 -1.69 0.90 -4.54
CA TRP A 578 -0.63 -0.01 -4.13
C TRP A 578 -0.42 -1.08 -5.23
N SER A 579 0.68 -1.06 -5.96
CA SER A 579 1.78 -0.09 -5.92
C SER A 579 2.19 0.33 -7.31
N TRP A 580 3.11 1.29 -7.42
CA TRP A 580 3.56 1.78 -8.72
C TRP A 580 4.48 0.80 -9.46
N ALA A 581 5.06 -0.20 -8.78
CA ALA A 581 5.89 -1.25 -9.38
C ALA A 581 5.85 -2.53 -8.54
N ASP A 582 6.04 -3.67 -9.21
CA ASP A 582 6.15 -4.96 -8.53
C ASP A 582 7.29 -4.88 -7.52
N ASN A 583 7.05 -5.28 -6.28
CA ASN A 583 7.96 -5.05 -5.16
C ASN A 583 8.09 -6.31 -4.28
N TRP A 584 8.85 -6.23 -3.18
CA TRP A 584 8.98 -7.31 -2.22
C TRP A 584 7.79 -7.32 -1.25
N GLU A 585 6.87 -8.27 -1.41
CA GLU A 585 5.68 -8.41 -0.56
C GLU A 585 5.97 -9.32 0.64
N PHE A 586 6.87 -8.86 1.51
CA PHE A 586 7.21 -9.49 2.80
C PHE A 586 7.68 -10.96 2.71
N GLY A 587 8.47 -11.26 1.67
CA GLY A 587 9.00 -12.60 1.39
C GLY A 587 8.42 -13.24 0.13
N ASP A 588 7.50 -12.57 -0.56
CA ASP A 588 6.87 -13.00 -1.80
C ASP A 588 7.18 -12.01 -2.94
N PHE A 589 7.73 -12.51 -4.05
CA PHE A 589 7.91 -11.75 -5.29
C PHE A 589 6.90 -12.10 -6.38
N ASP A 590 6.12 -13.17 -6.21
CA ASP A 590 5.15 -13.64 -7.19
C ASP A 590 3.81 -12.89 -7.04
N ALA A 591 3.55 -12.30 -5.87
CA ALA A 591 2.45 -11.38 -5.63
C ALA A 591 2.70 -10.00 -6.28
N HIS A 592 2.62 -9.94 -7.61
CA HIS A 592 2.83 -8.72 -8.38
C HIS A 592 1.74 -7.66 -8.12
N PHE A 593 1.86 -6.78 -7.11
CA PHE A 593 0.90 -5.69 -6.89
C PHE A 593 1.09 -4.49 -7.83
N GLY A 594 2.25 -4.39 -8.48
CA GLY A 594 2.66 -3.23 -9.22
C GLY A 594 1.88 -2.98 -10.50
N MET A 595 1.67 -1.70 -10.81
CA MET A 595 1.24 -1.25 -12.13
C MET A 595 2.41 -1.09 -13.12
N GLN A 596 3.63 -1.45 -12.69
CA GLN A 596 4.81 -1.64 -13.53
C GLN A 596 5.48 -2.97 -13.19
N THR A 597 6.00 -3.67 -14.18
CA THR A 597 6.88 -4.82 -13.93
C THR A 597 8.26 -4.36 -13.48
N VAL A 598 8.98 -5.23 -12.76
CA VAL A 598 10.40 -5.05 -12.43
C VAL A 598 11.16 -6.29 -12.87
N ASN A 599 12.09 -6.14 -13.81
CA ASN A 599 13.04 -7.20 -14.13
C ASN A 599 14.06 -7.29 -12.99
N ARG A 600 14.00 -8.35 -12.18
CA ARG A 600 14.84 -8.52 -10.99
C ARG A 600 16.33 -8.72 -11.27
N THR A 601 16.71 -8.99 -12.53
CA THR A 601 18.12 -9.11 -12.94
C THR A 601 18.68 -7.77 -13.41
N THR A 602 17.91 -7.00 -14.18
CA THR A 602 18.39 -5.73 -14.78
C THR A 602 17.90 -4.49 -14.05
N GLN A 603 16.98 -4.65 -13.09
CA GLN A 603 16.21 -3.59 -12.44
C GLN A 603 15.39 -2.73 -13.40
N GLU A 604 15.11 -3.22 -14.61
CA GLU A 604 14.33 -2.49 -15.61
C GLU A 604 12.83 -2.50 -15.31
N ARG A 605 12.15 -1.36 -15.54
CA ARG A 605 10.70 -1.21 -15.36
C ARG A 605 9.94 -1.16 -16.69
N ARG A 606 8.69 -1.63 -16.70
CA ARG A 606 7.75 -1.48 -17.84
C ARG A 606 6.34 -1.17 -17.35
N TYR A 607 5.64 -0.27 -18.02
CA TYR A 607 4.24 0.05 -17.70
C TYR A 607 3.30 -1.11 -18.03
N LYS A 608 2.40 -1.41 -17.09
CA LYS A 608 1.24 -2.27 -17.34
C LYS A 608 0.02 -1.41 -17.69
N LYS A 609 -0.96 -2.02 -18.37
CA LYS A 609 -2.21 -1.39 -18.79
C LYS A 609 -2.94 -0.72 -17.63
N SER A 610 -2.96 -1.36 -16.47
CA SER A 610 -3.62 -0.84 -15.27
C SER A 610 -3.13 0.54 -14.85
N PHE A 611 -1.86 0.90 -15.12
CA PHE A 611 -1.36 2.23 -14.77
C PHE A 611 -2.02 3.32 -15.63
N PHE A 612 -2.10 3.07 -16.94
CA PHE A 612 -2.79 3.97 -17.87
C PHE A 612 -4.26 4.09 -17.50
N ASP A 613 -4.94 2.97 -17.27
CA ASP A 613 -6.35 2.93 -16.93
C ASP A 613 -6.66 3.63 -15.60
N PHE A 614 -5.79 3.49 -14.59
CA PHE A 614 -5.96 4.14 -13.28
C PHE A 614 -5.85 5.66 -13.39
N VAL A 615 -4.83 6.17 -14.08
CA VAL A 615 -4.64 7.61 -14.26
C VAL A 615 -5.70 8.20 -15.19
N ASP A 616 -5.91 7.60 -16.37
CA ASP A 616 -6.89 8.07 -17.35
C ASP A 616 -8.31 8.06 -16.78
N PHE A 617 -8.68 7.07 -15.96
CA PHE A 617 -10.01 7.02 -15.34
C PHE A 617 -10.30 8.28 -14.53
N VAL A 618 -9.34 8.74 -13.72
CA VAL A 618 -9.49 9.91 -12.87
C VAL A 618 -9.35 11.20 -13.67
N GLU A 619 -8.29 11.33 -14.48
CA GLU A 619 -8.03 12.57 -15.22
C GLU A 619 -9.08 12.88 -16.30
N SER A 620 -9.67 11.85 -16.92
CA SER A 620 -10.82 12.05 -17.85
C SER A 620 -12.13 12.43 -17.14
N ARG A 621 -12.13 12.45 -15.80
CA ARG A 621 -13.29 12.70 -14.94
C ARG A 621 -13.01 13.77 -13.87
N ARG A 622 -12.08 14.71 -14.08
CA ARG A 622 -11.79 15.82 -13.14
C ARG A 622 -12.45 17.15 -13.51
#